data_AF-A0A816YZQ0-F1
#
_entry.id   AF-A0A816YZQ0-F1
#
_cell.length_a   1.000
_cell.length_b   1.000
_cell.length_c   1.000
_cell.angle_alpha   90.00
_cell.angle_beta   90.00
_cell.angle_gamma   90.00
#
_symmetry.space_group_name_H-M   'P 1'
#
loop_
_entity.id
_entity.type
_entity.pdbx_description
1 polymer ?
#
loop_
_entity_poly.entity_id
_entity_poly.type
_entity_poly.pdbx_seq_one_letter_code
_entity_poly.pdbx_strand_id
1 'polypeptide(L)'
;MFYLFTGESREFDKYSKGIIDQCFAEDRRLAIGIIENNAVAFYNYKPLKIAKRADCKAFLASDTIDEYLSHRWYDEFDRRYQPLNIHISVWVFLASVFLPLLPIVAVLWPPIYKKSSTKSKETNKLVQYPMILPNELISTPEKTPDKLCSKLSEVGKRIKDFYDAPVVKFYYHFIFFFSFLVLFSYVLLVDYLPLNLYGDKRSGIRNLPISISEIVLHIYMLSFIIDELYQFIKSKIRPHGYFLNSWNWMDLAGIICYISAFITRFIVGENVFAASKILMSIDFIIWCIRILYFCTVFELLGPKLVMIYKMMRDTFLIFVCFILVFLFAFSIASWSLLNTNNQITWLYTVNGSFIDATVSSEDGKWWNWHLLRDLLNWGIWKVFGQVAEPYKNNATDMDAVSENDVYGTFVFLFATVFVVLSNVLLLNILIAMFK
;
A
#
# COMPACT_ATOMS: atom_id res chain seq x y z
N MET A 1 -30.00 14.86 -21.46
CA MET A 1 -30.27 15.43 -20.12
C MET A 1 -29.11 15.24 -19.15
N PHE A 2 -28.63 14.01 -18.90
CA PHE A 2 -27.52 13.75 -17.95
C PHE A 2 -26.22 14.51 -18.30
N TYR A 3 -25.84 14.58 -19.59
CA TYR A 3 -24.65 15.32 -20.03
C TYR A 3 -24.74 16.85 -19.83
N LEU A 4 -25.94 17.44 -19.94
CA LEU A 4 -26.17 18.88 -19.71
C LEU A 4 -25.97 19.23 -18.23
N PHE A 5 -26.58 18.45 -17.33
CA PHE A 5 -26.42 18.64 -15.88
C PHE A 5 -24.98 18.41 -15.41
N THR A 6 -24.22 17.49 -16.04
CA THR A 6 -22.80 17.32 -15.72
C THR A 6 -21.93 18.48 -16.21
N GLY A 7 -22.34 19.19 -17.26
CA GLY A 7 -21.67 20.39 -17.75
C GLY A 7 -21.83 21.54 -16.76
N GLU A 8 -23.07 21.85 -16.41
CA GLU A 8 -23.41 22.90 -15.43
C GLU A 8 -22.75 22.64 -14.07
N SER A 9 -22.78 21.40 -13.58
CA SER A 9 -22.13 21.03 -12.32
C SER A 9 -20.62 21.29 -12.31
N ARG A 10 -19.93 21.07 -13.43
CA ARG A 10 -18.48 21.36 -13.55
C ARG A 10 -18.20 22.86 -13.62
N GLU A 11 -19.09 23.63 -14.21
CA GLU A 11 -18.98 25.09 -14.20
C GLU A 11 -19.12 25.64 -12.78
N PHE A 12 -20.12 25.19 -12.02
CA PHE A 12 -20.25 25.56 -10.60
C PHE A 12 -19.02 25.18 -9.76
N ASP A 13 -18.41 24.01 -10.01
CA ASP A 13 -17.16 23.60 -9.35
C ASP A 13 -16.03 24.61 -9.64
N LYS A 14 -15.86 25.00 -10.91
CA LYS A 14 -14.86 26.02 -11.31
C LYS A 14 -15.15 27.41 -10.74
N TYR A 15 -16.41 27.86 -10.74
CA TYR A 15 -16.78 29.15 -10.16
C TYR A 15 -16.51 29.16 -8.66
N SER A 16 -16.84 28.08 -7.96
CA SER A 16 -16.58 27.97 -6.52
C SER A 16 -15.09 28.05 -6.20
N LYS A 17 -14.23 27.44 -7.04
CA LYS A 17 -12.76 27.56 -6.96
C LYS A 17 -12.32 29.01 -7.15
N GLY A 18 -12.81 29.68 -8.19
CA GLY A 18 -12.43 31.06 -8.50
C GLY A 18 -12.76 32.04 -7.36
N ILE A 19 -13.94 31.89 -6.75
CA ILE A 19 -14.36 32.75 -5.62
C ILE A 19 -13.44 32.55 -4.42
N ILE A 20 -13.16 31.30 -4.02
CA ILE A 20 -12.34 31.05 -2.83
C ILE A 20 -10.89 31.47 -3.03
N ASP A 21 -10.33 31.26 -4.23
CA ASP A 21 -8.97 31.69 -4.58
C ASP A 21 -8.86 33.22 -4.56
N GLN A 22 -9.89 33.94 -5.00
CA GLN A 22 -9.94 35.41 -4.91
C GLN A 22 -10.02 35.88 -3.44
N CYS A 23 -10.87 35.27 -2.62
CA CYS A 23 -10.92 35.58 -1.18
C CYS A 23 -9.58 35.30 -0.50
N PHE A 24 -8.87 34.24 -0.90
CA PHE A 24 -7.57 33.88 -0.37
C PHE A 24 -6.46 34.85 -0.80
N ALA A 25 -6.54 35.40 -2.02
CA ALA A 25 -5.65 36.45 -2.49
C ALA A 25 -5.82 37.77 -1.71
N GLU A 26 -7.04 38.09 -1.29
CA GLU A 26 -7.33 39.27 -0.47
C GLU A 26 -6.94 39.08 1.01
N ASP A 27 -7.43 38.02 1.66
CA ASP A 27 -7.08 37.68 3.05
C ASP A 27 -7.11 36.16 3.29
N ARG A 28 -5.92 35.59 3.46
CA ARG A 28 -5.73 34.15 3.72
C ARG A 28 -6.45 33.67 4.99
N ARG A 29 -6.44 34.47 6.06
CA ARG A 29 -7.01 34.05 7.35
C ARG A 29 -8.52 34.03 7.31
N LEU A 30 -9.12 35.03 6.66
CA LEU A 30 -10.56 35.07 6.46
C LEU A 30 -11.02 33.95 5.53
N ALA A 31 -10.30 33.69 4.44
CA ALA A 31 -10.60 32.58 3.53
C ALA A 31 -10.58 31.21 4.23
N ILE A 32 -9.57 30.95 5.07
CA ILE A 32 -9.52 29.74 5.89
C ILE A 32 -10.70 29.69 6.89
N GLY A 33 -11.03 30.83 7.52
CA GLY A 33 -12.17 30.94 8.43
C GLY A 33 -13.51 30.60 7.77
N ILE A 34 -13.72 30.97 6.50
CA ILE A 34 -14.92 30.64 5.72
C ILE A 34 -15.08 29.12 5.57
N ILE A 35 -13.97 28.39 5.38
CA ILE A 35 -13.98 26.92 5.21
C ILE A 35 -14.19 26.21 6.56
N GLU A 36 -13.65 26.77 7.64
CA GLU A 36 -13.77 26.20 8.99
C GLU A 36 -15.17 26.31 9.57
N ASN A 37 -15.85 27.42 9.27
CA ASN A 37 -17.16 27.77 9.79
C ASN A 37 -18.28 26.96 9.15
N ASN A 38 -19.35 26.73 9.93
CA ASN A 38 -20.52 26.02 9.44
C ASN A 38 -21.37 26.96 8.59
N ALA A 39 -21.79 26.50 7.41
CA ALA A 39 -22.69 27.26 6.57
C ALA A 39 -24.12 27.14 7.11
N VAL A 40 -24.62 28.22 7.71
CA VAL A 40 -25.97 28.27 8.31
C VAL A 40 -27.05 27.99 7.27
N ALA A 41 -26.86 28.46 6.03
CA ALA A 41 -27.76 28.23 4.91
C ALA A 41 -27.85 26.76 4.45
N PHE A 42 -26.86 25.92 4.79
CA PHE A 42 -26.78 24.51 4.38
C PHE A 42 -26.79 23.60 5.60
N TYR A 43 -27.80 23.72 6.47
CA TYR A 43 -27.99 22.85 7.65
C TYR A 43 -26.76 22.75 8.58
N ASN A 44 -25.98 23.83 8.70
CA ASN A 44 -24.73 23.86 9.47
C ASN A 44 -23.67 22.82 9.02
N TYR A 45 -23.72 22.39 7.75
CA TYR A 45 -22.63 21.60 7.19
C TYR A 45 -21.41 22.49 6.87
N LYS A 46 -20.22 21.93 7.08
CA LYS A 46 -18.97 22.57 6.62
C LYS A 46 -18.90 22.54 5.09
N PRO A 47 -18.52 23.64 4.42
CA PRO A 47 -18.38 23.69 2.97
C PRO A 47 -17.53 22.54 2.42
N LEU A 48 -16.43 22.21 3.10
CA LEU A 48 -15.54 21.11 2.72
C LEU A 48 -16.23 19.73 2.72
N LYS A 49 -17.19 19.48 3.64
CA LYS A 49 -17.95 18.22 3.66
C LYS A 49 -18.91 18.11 2.48
N ILE A 50 -19.48 19.23 2.05
CA ILE A 50 -20.37 19.31 0.90
C ILE A 50 -19.57 19.04 -0.37
N ALA A 51 -18.46 19.76 -0.56
CA ALA A 51 -17.56 19.59 -1.70
C ALA A 51 -17.02 18.16 -1.83
N LYS A 52 -16.61 17.54 -0.70
CA LYS A 52 -16.17 16.14 -0.69
C LYS A 52 -17.28 15.16 -1.10
N ARG A 53 -18.53 15.41 -0.67
CA ARG A 53 -19.66 14.54 -1.00
C ARG A 53 -20.08 14.67 -2.47
N ALA A 54 -19.91 15.85 -3.05
CA ALA A 54 -20.20 16.15 -4.45
C ALA A 54 -19.04 15.82 -5.41
N ASP A 55 -17.89 15.34 -4.90
CA ASP A 55 -16.67 15.08 -5.68
C ASP A 55 -16.19 16.30 -6.51
N CYS A 56 -16.25 17.49 -5.90
CA CYS A 56 -15.83 18.77 -6.50
C CYS A 56 -14.28 18.87 -6.56
N LYS A 57 -13.68 18.20 -7.55
CA LYS A 57 -12.22 18.09 -7.68
C LYS A 57 -11.53 19.43 -7.91
N ALA A 58 -12.15 20.35 -8.67
CA ALA A 58 -11.53 21.63 -8.95
C ALA A 58 -11.48 22.50 -7.69
N PHE A 59 -12.58 22.57 -6.94
CA PHE A 59 -12.63 23.25 -5.65
C PHE A 59 -11.65 22.64 -4.65
N LEU A 60 -11.62 21.31 -4.50
CA LEU A 60 -10.72 20.61 -3.58
C LEU A 60 -9.22 20.81 -3.88
N ALA A 61 -8.89 21.18 -5.11
CA ALA A 61 -7.54 21.52 -5.57
C ALA A 61 -7.24 23.05 -5.51
N SER A 62 -8.04 23.83 -4.78
CA SER A 62 -7.77 25.24 -4.48
C SER A 62 -6.58 25.38 -3.50
N ASP A 63 -5.78 26.42 -3.71
CA ASP A 63 -4.65 26.77 -2.83
C ASP A 63 -5.10 27.02 -1.38
N THR A 64 -6.31 27.56 -1.21
CA THR A 64 -6.92 27.80 0.11
C THR A 64 -7.11 26.50 0.89
N ILE A 65 -7.56 25.44 0.20
CA ILE A 65 -7.81 24.14 0.82
C ILE A 65 -6.50 23.42 1.10
N ASP A 66 -5.52 23.54 0.21
CA ASP A 66 -4.17 23.00 0.46
C ASP A 66 -3.51 23.65 1.69
N GLU A 67 -3.55 24.98 1.80
CA GLU A 67 -3.04 25.68 2.99
C GLU A 67 -3.82 25.30 4.26
N TYR A 68 -5.16 25.22 4.19
CA TYR A 68 -6.00 24.79 5.30
C TYR A 68 -5.69 23.34 5.75
N LEU A 69 -5.61 22.39 4.82
CA LEU A 69 -5.31 20.98 5.11
C LEU A 69 -3.89 20.84 5.66
N SER A 70 -2.93 21.57 5.11
CA SER A 70 -1.57 21.59 5.65
C SER A 70 -1.54 22.18 7.06
N HIS A 71 -2.25 23.28 7.33
CA HIS A 71 -2.32 23.85 8.67
C HIS A 71 -2.94 22.86 9.67
N ARG A 72 -3.95 22.10 9.23
CA ARG A 72 -4.57 21.04 10.05
C ARG A 72 -3.68 19.81 10.23
N TRP A 73 -2.84 19.48 9.24
CA TRP A 73 -1.90 18.35 9.29
C TRP A 73 -0.73 18.60 10.25
N TYR A 74 -0.22 19.83 10.27
CA TYR A 74 0.88 20.24 11.12
C TYR A 74 0.45 20.95 12.41
N ASP A 75 -0.83 21.02 12.76
CA ASP A 75 -1.41 21.52 14.03
C ASP A 75 -0.58 22.61 14.78
N GLU A 76 -0.55 23.84 14.22
CA GLU A 76 0.18 25.02 14.73
C GLU A 76 1.72 24.94 14.82
N PHE A 77 2.39 23.89 14.31
CA PHE A 77 3.86 23.91 14.14
C PHE A 77 4.25 25.03 13.13
N ASP A 78 5.13 25.95 13.52
CA ASP A 78 5.46 27.13 12.69
C ASP A 78 6.21 26.71 11.43
N ARG A 79 5.55 26.85 10.27
CA ARG A 79 6.08 26.57 8.93
C ARG A 79 7.28 27.46 8.55
N ARG A 80 7.54 28.55 9.30
CA ARG A 80 8.54 29.58 8.96
C ARG A 80 10.01 29.18 9.17
N TYR A 81 10.31 28.01 9.73
CA TYR A 81 11.67 27.44 9.67
C TYR A 81 11.83 26.56 8.41
N GLN A 82 11.78 27.21 7.26
CA GLN A 82 12.00 26.60 5.94
C GLN A 82 13.19 27.27 5.23
N PRO A 83 14.26 26.51 4.99
CA PRO A 83 14.89 26.61 3.67
C PRO A 83 14.90 25.27 2.91
N LEU A 84 14.51 24.15 3.52
CA LEU A 84 14.52 22.82 2.88
C LEU A 84 13.30 22.01 3.34
N ASN A 85 12.35 21.80 2.42
CA ASN A 85 11.04 21.15 2.60
C ASN A 85 11.06 19.70 3.14
N ILE A 86 12.24 19.16 3.44
CA ILE A 86 12.49 17.76 3.83
C ILE A 86 12.86 17.67 5.33
N HIS A 87 13.20 18.78 5.99
CA HIS A 87 13.70 18.68 7.37
C HIS A 87 12.62 18.31 8.39
N ILE A 88 11.41 18.87 8.36
CA ILE A 88 10.43 18.61 9.44
C ILE A 88 9.94 17.15 9.41
N SER A 89 9.65 16.58 8.23
CA SER A 89 9.29 15.17 8.10
C SER A 89 10.42 14.24 8.49
N VAL A 90 11.67 14.53 8.08
CA VAL A 90 12.84 13.73 8.45
C VAL A 90 13.19 13.88 9.92
N TRP A 91 13.04 15.07 10.52
CA TRP A 91 13.22 15.29 11.95
C TRP A 91 12.13 14.63 12.78
N VAL A 92 10.86 14.68 12.34
CA VAL A 92 9.75 13.96 12.99
C VAL A 92 9.94 12.45 12.84
N PHE A 93 10.43 11.97 11.70
CA PHE A 93 10.77 10.56 11.48
C PHE A 93 11.95 10.13 12.37
N LEU A 94 13.06 10.87 12.38
CA LEU A 94 14.20 10.60 13.27
C LEU A 94 13.75 10.67 14.74
N ALA A 95 12.96 11.67 15.13
CA ALA A 95 12.43 11.79 16.49
C ALA A 95 11.48 10.66 16.89
N SER A 96 10.72 10.12 15.95
CA SER A 96 9.83 8.98 16.17
C SER A 96 10.53 7.61 16.06
N VAL A 97 11.71 7.52 15.45
CA VAL A 97 12.55 6.30 15.51
C VAL A 97 13.30 6.19 16.86
N PHE A 98 13.64 7.31 17.49
CA PHE A 98 14.45 7.36 18.74
C PHE A 98 13.65 7.50 20.06
N LEU A 99 12.45 6.89 20.21
CA LEU A 99 11.69 6.93 21.49
C LEU A 99 12.57 6.50 22.68
N PRO A 100 12.60 7.21 23.84
CA PRO A 100 11.78 8.32 24.34
C PRO A 100 12.59 9.61 24.63
N LEU A 101 13.76 9.80 24.00
CA LEU A 101 14.72 10.85 24.40
C LEU A 101 14.44 12.23 23.77
N LEU A 102 13.66 12.30 22.70
CA LEU A 102 13.42 13.54 21.94
C LEU A 102 12.26 14.46 22.38
N PRO A 103 11.24 14.05 23.17
CA PRO A 103 10.31 15.01 23.79
C PRO A 103 11.04 16.03 24.66
N ILE A 104 12.16 15.64 25.26
CA ILE A 104 13.02 16.50 26.08
C ILE A 104 13.73 17.55 25.19
N VAL A 105 14.23 17.15 24.02
CA VAL A 105 14.92 18.04 23.07
C VAL A 105 13.94 18.97 22.33
N ALA A 106 12.75 18.47 21.96
CA ALA A 106 11.68 19.27 21.36
C ALA A 106 11.11 20.32 22.34
N VAL A 107 11.10 20.02 23.65
CA VAL A 107 10.74 20.96 24.72
C VAL A 107 11.86 21.97 25.01
N LEU A 108 13.12 21.60 24.82
CA LEU A 108 14.30 22.46 25.01
C LEU A 108 14.59 23.42 23.85
N TRP A 109 13.85 23.34 22.73
CA TRP A 109 13.97 24.28 21.61
C TRP A 109 12.76 25.24 21.58
N PRO A 110 12.90 26.47 22.12
CA PRO A 110 11.82 27.43 22.22
C PRO A 110 11.13 27.91 20.92
N PRO A 111 11.66 27.78 19.69
CA PRO A 111 10.99 28.41 18.54
C PRO A 111 9.96 27.53 17.83
N ILE A 112 9.79 26.25 18.17
CA ILE A 112 8.97 25.30 17.38
C ILE A 112 7.50 25.27 17.83
N TYR A 113 7.19 25.66 19.08
CA TYR A 113 5.84 25.56 19.63
C TYR A 113 5.40 26.87 20.28
N LYS A 114 4.61 27.67 19.56
CA LYS A 114 3.95 28.85 20.12
C LYS A 114 2.44 28.70 19.97
N LYS A 115 1.83 27.87 20.83
CA LYS A 115 0.38 27.90 21.05
C LYS A 115 0.02 29.32 21.43
N SER A 116 -0.59 30.06 20.51
CA SER A 116 -1.01 31.42 20.78
C SER A 116 -2.10 31.32 21.85
N SER A 117 -1.76 31.66 23.09
CA SER A 117 -2.71 31.75 24.20
C SER A 117 -3.68 32.93 24.02
N THR A 118 -3.96 33.34 22.79
CA THR A 118 -4.68 34.55 22.41
C THR A 118 -6.04 34.29 21.77
N LYS A 119 -6.48 33.03 21.59
CA LYS A 119 -7.85 32.76 21.12
C LYS A 119 -8.96 33.08 22.15
N SER A 120 -8.63 33.43 23.40
CA SER A 120 -9.65 33.78 24.42
C SER A 120 -9.68 35.25 24.86
N LYS A 121 -8.84 36.14 24.31
CA LYS A 121 -8.78 37.56 24.74
C LYS A 121 -9.12 38.58 23.66
N GLU A 122 -9.15 38.22 22.38
CA GLU A 122 -9.47 39.19 21.31
C GLU A 122 -10.97 39.27 20.98
N THR A 123 -11.75 38.21 21.20
CA THR A 123 -13.22 38.23 21.00
C THR A 123 -13.97 39.10 22.02
N ASN A 124 -13.35 39.41 23.17
CA ASN A 124 -13.98 40.24 24.22
C ASN A 124 -13.54 41.72 24.21
N LYS A 125 -12.73 42.15 23.23
CA LYS A 125 -12.23 43.54 23.17
C LYS A 125 -13.00 44.48 22.25
N LEU A 126 -13.99 44.00 21.50
CA LEU A 126 -14.78 44.86 20.60
C LEU A 126 -16.03 45.48 21.23
N VAL A 127 -16.35 45.20 22.51
CA VAL A 127 -17.51 45.81 23.18
C VAL A 127 -17.21 46.05 24.68
N GLN A 128 -16.49 47.12 25.03
CA GLN A 128 -16.75 47.83 26.30
C GLN A 128 -16.04 49.20 26.34
N TYR A 129 -16.83 50.28 26.35
CA TYR A 129 -16.34 51.62 26.70
C TYR A 129 -15.92 51.67 28.18
N PRO A 130 -14.93 52.49 28.57
CA PRO A 130 -14.46 52.56 29.95
C PRO A 130 -15.30 53.55 30.76
N MET A 131 -15.81 53.12 31.91
CA MET A 131 -16.16 54.03 33.01
C MET A 131 -15.11 53.84 34.10
N ILE A 132 -14.43 54.93 34.42
CA ILE A 132 -13.37 55.04 35.42
C ILE A 132 -14.02 55.09 36.82
N LEU A 133 -13.51 54.29 37.75
CA LEU A 133 -13.45 54.66 39.16
C LEU A 133 -12.21 54.01 39.82
N PRO A 134 -11.34 54.77 40.50
CA PRO A 134 -10.15 54.24 41.14
C PRO A 134 -10.48 53.79 42.57
N ASN A 135 -9.85 52.73 43.06
CA ASN A 135 -9.55 52.59 44.50
C ASN A 135 -8.44 51.54 44.77
N GLU A 136 -7.34 52.09 45.28
CA GLU A 136 -6.51 51.63 46.41
C GLU A 136 -5.95 50.20 46.46
N LEU A 137 -4.63 50.14 46.19
CA LEU A 137 -3.57 49.67 47.11
C LEU A 137 -4.00 48.74 48.27
N ILE A 138 -3.86 47.42 48.04
CA ILE A 138 -3.42 46.49 49.09
C ILE A 138 -2.37 45.55 48.47
N SER A 139 -1.10 45.86 48.71
CA SER A 139 0.02 44.94 48.49
C SER A 139 0.05 43.92 49.63
N THR A 140 -0.31 42.67 49.34
CA THR A 140 0.04 41.52 50.19
C THR A 140 1.27 40.80 49.60
N PRO A 141 2.18 40.28 50.43
CA PRO A 141 3.43 39.71 49.96
C PRO A 141 3.15 38.37 49.28
N GLU A 142 3.40 38.32 47.96
CA GLU A 142 3.29 37.12 47.15
C GLU A 142 4.32 36.08 47.61
N LYS A 143 3.87 35.08 48.38
CA LYS A 143 4.68 33.89 48.67
C LYS A 143 4.89 33.17 47.34
N THR A 144 6.16 32.97 46.97
CA THR A 144 6.56 32.13 45.85
C THR A 144 6.73 30.66 46.29
N PRO A 145 5.70 29.82 46.14
CA PRO A 145 5.88 28.46 45.67
C PRO A 145 5.32 28.36 44.25
N ASP A 146 5.73 27.34 43.48
CA ASP A 146 5.05 26.90 42.25
C ASP A 146 5.49 27.45 40.87
N LYS A 147 6.64 28.13 40.74
CA LYS A 147 7.25 28.36 39.40
C LYS A 147 7.76 27.07 38.74
N LEU A 148 8.14 26.05 39.52
CA LEU A 148 8.62 24.77 39.00
C LEU A 148 7.45 23.85 38.61
N CYS A 149 6.40 23.81 39.43
CA CYS A 149 5.21 23.00 39.19
C CYS A 149 4.41 23.50 37.97
N SER A 150 4.32 24.83 37.79
CA SER A 150 3.75 25.45 36.58
C SER A 150 4.56 25.13 35.32
N LYS A 151 5.90 25.18 35.37
CA LYS A 151 6.77 24.77 34.25
C LYS A 151 6.63 23.29 33.90
N LEU A 152 6.59 22.39 34.87
CA LEU A 152 6.39 20.95 34.63
C LEU A 152 5.00 20.66 34.03
N SER A 153 3.96 21.34 34.51
CA SER A 153 2.61 21.26 33.94
C SER A 153 2.57 21.76 32.49
N GLU A 154 3.32 22.83 32.18
CA GLU A 154 3.43 23.37 30.84
C GLU A 154 4.19 22.42 29.89
N VAL A 155 5.25 21.77 30.36
CA VAL A 155 5.98 20.73 29.62
C VAL A 155 5.09 19.53 29.32
N GLY A 156 4.34 19.04 30.30
CA GLY A 156 3.40 17.92 30.09
C GLY A 156 2.32 18.24 29.05
N LYS A 157 1.80 19.47 29.04
CA LYS A 157 0.83 19.93 28.02
C LYS A 157 1.46 19.98 26.63
N ARG A 158 2.69 20.48 26.50
CA ARG A 158 3.42 20.54 25.22
C ARG A 158 3.71 19.15 24.65
N ILE A 159 4.08 18.19 25.51
CA ILE A 159 4.29 16.79 25.09
C ILE A 159 2.97 16.18 24.61
N LYS A 160 1.87 16.40 25.34
CA LYS A 160 0.55 15.92 24.91
C LYS A 160 0.14 16.50 23.56
N ASP A 161 0.29 17.82 23.39
CA ASP A 161 -0.06 18.50 22.14
C ASP A 161 0.82 18.00 20.97
N PHE A 162 2.11 17.71 21.21
CA PHE A 162 3.01 17.10 20.21
C PHE A 162 2.52 15.71 19.74
N TYR A 163 2.17 14.82 20.68
CA TYR A 163 1.67 13.47 20.32
C TYR A 163 0.24 13.50 19.77
N ASP A 164 -0.54 14.56 20.03
CA ASP A 164 -1.88 14.70 19.49
C ASP A 164 -1.90 15.16 18.02
N ALA A 165 -0.78 15.76 17.57
CA ALA A 165 -0.63 16.23 16.20
C ALA A 165 -0.74 15.08 15.16
N PRO A 166 -1.50 15.27 14.07
CA PRO A 166 -1.79 14.21 13.10
C PRO A 166 -0.56 13.75 12.32
N VAL A 167 0.36 14.66 11.99
CA VAL A 167 1.64 14.31 11.35
C VAL A 167 2.46 13.34 12.21
N VAL A 168 2.52 13.58 13.52
CA VAL A 168 3.27 12.74 14.46
C VAL A 168 2.62 11.36 14.52
N LYS A 169 1.30 11.29 14.73
CA LYS A 169 0.54 10.02 14.70
C LYS A 169 0.81 9.23 13.42
N PHE A 170 0.79 9.88 12.25
CA PHE A 170 1.07 9.22 10.97
C PHE A 170 2.46 8.56 10.92
N TYR A 171 3.51 9.28 11.30
CA TYR A 171 4.87 8.72 11.28
C TYR A 171 5.04 7.57 12.28
N TYR A 172 4.43 7.67 13.46
CA TYR A 172 4.39 6.57 14.42
C TYR A 172 3.72 5.34 13.81
N HIS A 173 2.52 5.49 13.24
CA HIS A 173 1.83 4.39 12.55
C HIS A 173 2.69 3.79 11.43
N PHE A 174 3.36 4.63 10.64
CA PHE A 174 4.24 4.20 9.55
C PHE A 174 5.45 3.39 10.06
N ILE A 175 6.15 3.87 11.10
CA ILE A 175 7.32 3.19 11.68
C ILE A 175 6.92 1.88 12.36
N PHE A 176 5.82 1.87 13.11
CA PHE A 176 5.29 0.64 13.72
C PHE A 176 4.92 -0.38 12.64
N PHE A 177 4.30 0.06 11.54
CA PHE A 177 3.98 -0.81 10.42
C PHE A 177 5.23 -1.35 9.71
N PHE A 178 6.24 -0.50 9.49
CA PHE A 178 7.51 -0.94 8.90
C PHE A 178 8.26 -1.93 9.81
N SER A 179 8.30 -1.67 11.11
CA SER A 179 8.86 -2.58 12.13
C SER A 179 8.13 -3.92 12.14
N PHE A 180 6.80 -3.91 12.04
CA PHE A 180 5.99 -5.11 11.87
C PHE A 180 6.41 -5.92 10.64
N LEU A 181 6.64 -5.29 9.49
CA LEU A 181 7.09 -6.01 8.29
C LEU A 181 8.49 -6.61 8.42
N VAL A 182 9.41 -5.90 9.08
CA VAL A 182 10.74 -6.42 9.38
C VAL A 182 10.63 -7.63 10.32
N LEU A 183 9.81 -7.55 11.37
CA LEU A 183 9.55 -8.66 12.27
C LEU A 183 8.89 -9.84 11.54
N PHE A 184 7.89 -9.59 10.70
CA PHE A 184 7.21 -10.61 9.90
C PHE A 184 8.22 -11.32 9.01
N SER A 185 9.04 -10.58 8.27
CA SER A 185 10.09 -11.13 7.42
C SER A 185 11.06 -12.00 8.23
N TYR A 186 11.54 -11.51 9.38
CA TYR A 186 12.42 -12.28 10.27
C TYR A 186 11.76 -13.59 10.75
N VAL A 187 10.51 -13.55 11.19
CA VAL A 187 9.77 -14.76 11.60
C VAL A 187 9.65 -15.74 10.46
N LEU A 188 9.24 -15.29 9.26
CA LEU A 188 9.06 -16.14 8.09
C LEU A 188 10.36 -16.82 7.63
N LEU A 189 11.50 -16.10 7.69
CA LEU A 189 12.79 -16.61 7.23
C LEU A 189 13.49 -17.50 8.25
N VAL A 190 13.44 -17.16 9.55
CA VAL A 190 14.30 -17.78 10.57
C VAL A 190 13.51 -18.64 11.55
N ASP A 191 12.41 -18.11 12.09
CA ASP A 191 11.74 -18.67 13.28
C ASP A 191 10.48 -19.50 12.99
N TYR A 192 10.00 -19.52 11.75
CA TYR A 192 8.80 -20.25 11.36
C TYR A 192 9.08 -21.75 11.08
N LEU A 193 9.04 -22.55 12.15
CA LEU A 193 9.31 -24.00 12.16
C LEU A 193 8.06 -24.82 12.54
N PRO A 194 7.95 -26.10 12.10
CA PRO A 194 6.80 -26.93 12.44
C PRO A 194 6.77 -27.26 13.94
N LEU A 195 5.57 -27.37 14.51
CA LEU A 195 5.36 -27.55 15.97
C LEU A 195 5.89 -28.89 16.49
N ASN A 196 6.10 -29.87 15.61
CA ASN A 196 6.51 -31.23 15.94
C ASN A 196 8.04 -31.42 16.10
N LEU A 197 8.87 -30.48 15.64
CA LEU A 197 10.35 -30.54 15.72
C LEU A 197 10.91 -30.05 17.07
N TYR A 198 10.21 -30.36 18.16
CA TYR A 198 10.53 -29.85 19.49
C TYR A 198 11.74 -30.58 20.10
N GLY A 199 12.83 -29.85 20.36
CA GLY A 199 13.91 -30.28 21.27
C GLY A 199 15.34 -30.29 20.69
N ASP A 200 15.57 -30.72 19.45
CA ASP A 200 16.93 -31.13 19.04
C ASP A 200 17.74 -30.07 18.26
N LYS A 201 17.09 -29.05 17.67
CA LYS A 201 17.78 -28.00 16.87
C LYS A 201 17.70 -26.58 17.44
N ARG A 202 17.02 -26.35 18.56
CA ARG A 202 16.86 -25.00 19.15
C ARG A 202 17.81 -24.83 20.34
N SER A 203 19.10 -24.70 20.05
CA SER A 203 20.16 -24.47 21.05
C SER A 203 20.12 -23.04 21.61
N GLY A 204 19.13 -22.71 22.45
CA GLY A 204 19.07 -21.40 23.11
C GLY A 204 17.95 -21.22 24.11
N ILE A 205 18.24 -21.50 25.40
CA ILE A 205 17.65 -21.05 26.69
C ILE A 205 16.11 -21.12 26.89
N ARG A 206 15.27 -21.28 25.86
CA ARG A 206 13.79 -21.28 26.00
C ARG A 206 13.16 -22.40 25.17
N ASN A 207 12.86 -23.49 25.86
CA ASN A 207 12.05 -24.60 25.37
C ASN A 207 10.57 -24.18 25.23
N LEU A 208 10.24 -23.16 24.43
CA LEU A 208 8.83 -22.85 24.11
C LEU A 208 8.46 -23.42 22.73
N PRO A 209 7.24 -23.95 22.56
CA PRO A 209 6.78 -24.49 21.28
C PRO A 209 6.67 -23.41 20.18
N ILE A 210 6.62 -22.14 20.58
CA ILE A 210 6.46 -20.96 19.72
C ILE A 210 7.55 -19.94 20.07
N SER A 211 8.21 -19.33 19.06
CA SER A 211 9.24 -18.31 19.30
C SER A 211 8.63 -17.04 19.91
N ILE A 212 9.41 -16.31 20.72
CA ILE A 212 8.95 -15.01 21.24
C ILE A 212 8.67 -14.03 20.09
N SER A 213 9.48 -14.06 19.03
CA SER A 213 9.27 -13.24 17.82
C SER A 213 7.94 -13.56 17.13
N GLU A 214 7.59 -14.84 17.03
CA GLU A 214 6.31 -15.33 16.47
C GLU A 214 5.12 -14.92 17.35
N ILE A 215 5.25 -15.00 18.68
CA ILE A 215 4.23 -14.51 19.62
C ILE A 215 4.01 -13.01 19.44
N VAL A 216 5.10 -12.23 19.35
CA VAL A 216 5.01 -10.77 19.13
C VAL A 216 4.33 -10.47 17.79
N LEU A 217 4.65 -11.21 16.72
CA LEU A 217 3.98 -11.09 15.42
C LEU A 217 2.47 -11.35 15.54
N HIS A 218 2.07 -12.39 16.27
CA HIS A 218 0.66 -12.68 16.49
C HIS A 218 -0.07 -11.56 17.25
N ILE A 219 0.59 -10.92 18.21
CA ILE A 219 0.06 -9.76 18.92
C ILE A 219 -0.14 -8.58 17.95
N TYR A 220 0.84 -8.29 17.10
CA TYR A 220 0.71 -7.24 16.07
C TYR A 220 -0.49 -7.51 15.15
N MET A 221 -0.63 -8.75 14.68
CA MET A 221 -1.74 -9.12 13.80
C MET A 221 -3.10 -9.03 14.50
N LEU A 222 -3.17 -9.43 15.77
CA LEU A 222 -4.38 -9.25 16.58
C LEU A 222 -4.75 -7.78 16.71
N SER A 223 -3.78 -6.88 16.91
CA SER A 223 -4.04 -5.43 16.93
C SER A 223 -4.64 -4.93 15.61
N PHE A 224 -4.11 -5.35 14.46
CA PHE A 224 -4.67 -4.98 13.16
C PHE A 224 -6.09 -5.52 12.94
N ILE A 225 -6.37 -6.76 13.37
CA ILE A 225 -7.72 -7.34 13.30
C ILE A 225 -8.72 -6.53 14.13
N ILE A 226 -8.33 -6.09 15.33
CA ILE A 226 -9.18 -5.26 16.20
C ILE A 226 -9.42 -3.89 15.56
N ASP A 227 -8.39 -3.27 14.99
CA ASP A 227 -8.52 -1.97 14.32
C ASP A 227 -9.47 -2.04 13.12
N GLU A 228 -9.35 -3.07 12.28
CA GLU A 228 -10.26 -3.25 11.14
C GLU A 228 -11.68 -3.62 11.58
N LEU A 229 -11.84 -4.42 12.64
CA LEU A 229 -13.15 -4.70 13.21
C LEU A 229 -13.82 -3.44 13.76
N TYR A 230 -13.05 -2.57 14.42
CA TYR A 230 -13.54 -1.29 14.92
C TYR A 230 -13.98 -0.37 13.76
N GLN A 231 -13.18 -0.29 12.70
CA GLN A 231 -13.53 0.46 11.49
C GLN A 231 -14.79 -0.10 10.82
N PHE A 232 -14.90 -1.43 10.73
CA PHE A 232 -16.05 -2.11 10.17
C PHE A 232 -17.34 -1.81 10.95
N ILE A 233 -17.30 -1.91 12.29
CA ILE A 233 -18.44 -1.58 13.17
C ILE A 233 -18.85 -0.12 13.00
N LYS A 234 -17.89 0.80 13.00
CA LYS A 234 -18.15 2.23 12.77
C LYS A 234 -18.76 2.48 11.38
N SER A 235 -18.33 1.71 10.38
CA SER A 235 -18.84 1.81 9.02
C SER A 235 -20.24 1.21 8.84
N LYS A 236 -20.71 0.30 9.70
CA LYS A 236 -22.07 -0.26 9.66
C LYS A 236 -23.16 0.82 9.77
N ILE A 237 -22.83 1.98 10.35
CA ILE A 237 -23.69 3.17 10.40
C ILE A 237 -23.78 3.87 9.02
N ARG A 238 -22.79 3.68 8.13
CA ARG A 238 -22.72 4.19 6.74
C ARG A 238 -22.04 3.18 5.79
N PRO A 239 -22.70 2.07 5.44
CA PRO A 239 -22.07 0.91 4.80
C PRO A 239 -21.57 1.17 3.37
N HIS A 240 -22.20 2.10 2.65
CA HIS A 240 -21.90 2.35 1.24
C HIS A 240 -20.46 2.88 1.01
N GLY A 241 -19.85 3.55 1.98
CA GLY A 241 -18.51 4.13 1.81
C GLY A 241 -17.35 3.16 2.03
N TYR A 242 -17.55 2.10 2.82
CA TYR A 242 -16.45 1.23 3.26
C TYR A 242 -16.00 0.26 2.15
N PHE A 243 -16.95 -0.37 1.48
CA PHE A 243 -16.68 -1.36 0.43
C PHE A 243 -16.22 -0.76 -0.92
N LEU A 244 -16.32 0.56 -1.07
CA LEU A 244 -15.85 1.28 -2.27
C LEU A 244 -14.33 1.50 -2.24
N ASN A 245 -13.68 1.40 -1.08
CA ASN A 245 -12.25 1.61 -0.97
C ASN A 245 -11.50 0.31 -1.29
N SER A 246 -10.72 0.30 -2.38
CA SER A 246 -9.89 -0.85 -2.77
C SER A 246 -8.89 -1.28 -1.69
N TRP A 247 -8.44 -0.32 -0.87
CA TRP A 247 -7.53 -0.56 0.25
C TRP A 247 -8.16 -1.41 1.36
N ASN A 248 -9.43 -1.20 1.68
CA ASN A 248 -10.13 -1.97 2.71
C ASN A 248 -10.37 -3.42 2.27
N TRP A 249 -10.56 -3.64 0.96
CA TRP A 249 -10.62 -4.99 0.40
C TRP A 249 -9.29 -5.74 0.53
N MET A 250 -8.17 -5.04 0.36
CA MET A 250 -6.84 -5.61 0.54
C MET A 250 -6.57 -5.99 2.00
N ASP A 251 -6.96 -5.13 2.96
CA ASP A 251 -6.82 -5.43 4.39
C ASP A 251 -7.66 -6.64 4.79
N LEU A 252 -8.90 -6.71 4.30
CA LEU A 252 -9.77 -7.85 4.52
C LEU A 252 -9.17 -9.14 3.95
N ALA A 253 -8.61 -9.08 2.74
CA ALA A 253 -7.95 -10.22 2.10
C ALA A 253 -6.73 -10.69 2.90
N GLY A 254 -5.89 -9.76 3.38
CA GLY A 254 -4.76 -10.06 4.26
C GLY A 254 -5.21 -10.73 5.56
N ILE A 255 -6.19 -10.16 6.26
CA ILE A 255 -6.72 -10.73 7.51
C ILE A 255 -7.26 -12.15 7.32
N ILE A 256 -8.03 -12.41 6.26
CA ILE A 256 -8.56 -13.74 5.95
C ILE A 256 -7.42 -14.72 5.63
N CYS A 257 -6.42 -14.27 4.84
CA CYS A 257 -5.24 -15.08 4.53
C CYS A 257 -4.46 -15.42 5.79
N TYR A 258 -4.25 -14.46 6.68
CA TYR A 258 -3.57 -14.67 7.95
C TYR A 258 -4.33 -15.63 8.88
N ILE A 259 -5.65 -15.47 9.02
CA ILE A 259 -6.46 -16.37 9.86
C ILE A 259 -6.38 -17.81 9.33
N SER A 260 -6.45 -18.00 8.01
CA SER A 260 -6.30 -19.33 7.42
C SER A 260 -4.88 -19.91 7.61
N ALA A 261 -3.83 -19.10 7.49
CA ALA A 261 -2.46 -19.49 7.84
C ALA A 261 -2.34 -19.87 9.31
N PHE A 262 -2.94 -19.09 10.21
CA PHE A 262 -2.93 -19.33 11.65
C PHE A 262 -3.68 -20.61 12.03
N ILE A 263 -4.85 -20.89 11.44
CA ILE A 263 -5.60 -22.12 11.72
C ILE A 263 -4.83 -23.34 11.23
N THR A 264 -4.32 -23.30 10.00
CA THR A 264 -3.54 -24.41 9.42
C THR A 264 -2.25 -24.69 10.19
N ARG A 265 -1.69 -23.68 10.88
CA ARG A 265 -0.50 -23.84 11.73
C ARG A 265 -0.70 -24.82 12.89
N PHE A 266 -1.88 -24.83 13.51
CA PHE A 266 -2.18 -25.69 14.68
C PHE A 266 -2.64 -27.09 14.29
N ILE A 267 -2.98 -27.31 13.03
CA ILE A 267 -3.37 -28.63 12.53
C ILE A 267 -2.09 -29.45 12.32
N VAL A 268 -2.03 -30.62 12.95
CA VAL A 268 -0.87 -31.51 12.89
C VAL A 268 -0.82 -32.21 11.53
N GLY A 269 0.22 -31.92 10.74
CA GLY A 269 0.52 -32.61 9.47
C GLY A 269 1.59 -31.88 8.65
N GLU A 270 2.53 -32.60 8.05
CA GLU A 270 3.63 -31.99 7.28
C GLU A 270 3.13 -31.18 6.07
N ASN A 271 2.18 -31.74 5.32
CA ASN A 271 1.55 -31.05 4.18
C ASN A 271 0.76 -29.80 4.62
N VAL A 272 0.14 -29.85 5.81
CA VAL A 272 -0.66 -28.75 6.35
C VAL A 272 0.25 -27.63 6.86
N PHE A 273 1.40 -27.96 7.43
CA PHE A 273 2.44 -26.98 7.76
C PHE A 273 3.01 -26.31 6.52
N ALA A 274 3.29 -27.05 5.46
CA ALA A 274 3.73 -26.48 4.19
C ALA A 274 2.69 -25.49 3.64
N ALA A 275 1.40 -25.85 3.67
CA ALA A 275 0.31 -24.94 3.30
C ALA A 275 0.28 -23.68 4.18
N SER A 276 0.45 -23.83 5.50
CA SER A 276 0.50 -22.71 6.45
C SER A 276 1.66 -21.75 6.13
N LYS A 277 2.84 -22.28 5.81
CA LYS A 277 4.01 -21.48 5.38
C LYS A 277 3.75 -20.73 4.07
N ILE A 278 3.10 -21.37 3.10
CA ILE A 278 2.72 -20.74 1.83
C ILE A 278 1.73 -19.60 2.07
N LEU A 279 0.68 -19.84 2.86
CA LEU A 279 -0.32 -18.82 3.19
C LEU A 279 0.30 -17.64 3.93
N MET A 280 1.21 -17.90 4.89
CA MET A 280 1.94 -16.86 5.61
C MET A 280 2.87 -16.05 4.68
N SER A 281 3.44 -16.70 3.65
CA SER A 281 4.27 -16.02 2.64
C SER A 281 3.44 -15.13 1.71
N ILE A 282 2.24 -15.58 1.32
CA ILE A 282 1.30 -14.79 0.53
C ILE A 282 0.79 -13.59 1.37
N ASP A 283 0.45 -13.82 2.63
CA ASP A 283 0.02 -12.78 3.56
C ASP A 283 1.08 -11.68 3.69
N PHE A 284 2.36 -12.05 3.86
CA PHE A 284 3.47 -11.10 3.87
C PHE A 284 3.49 -10.20 2.63
N ILE A 285 3.27 -10.76 1.43
CA ILE A 285 3.23 -9.98 0.18
C ILE A 285 2.07 -8.97 0.21
N ILE A 286 0.89 -9.37 0.69
CA ILE A 286 -0.28 -8.48 0.81
C ILE A 286 0.06 -7.30 1.75
N TRP A 287 0.66 -7.57 2.91
CA TRP A 287 1.08 -6.52 3.84
C TRP A 287 2.22 -5.65 3.28
N CYS A 288 3.12 -6.18 2.45
CA CYS A 288 4.11 -5.36 1.75
C CYS A 288 3.46 -4.38 0.75
N ILE A 289 2.47 -4.84 -0.03
CA ILE A 289 1.71 -3.96 -0.94
C ILE A 289 1.00 -2.86 -0.15
N ARG A 290 0.55 -3.15 1.08
CA ARG A 290 -0.07 -2.16 1.96
C ARG A 290 0.85 -0.99 2.34
N ILE A 291 2.19 -1.12 2.26
CA ILE A 291 3.11 0.03 2.40
C ILE A 291 2.74 1.15 1.41
N LEU A 292 2.34 0.79 0.19
CA LEU A 292 2.02 1.76 -0.87
C LEU A 292 0.92 2.74 -0.45
N TYR A 293 0.00 2.33 0.44
CA TYR A 293 -1.01 3.22 1.00
C TYR A 293 -0.37 4.38 1.78
N PHE A 294 0.60 4.11 2.65
CA PHE A 294 1.34 5.15 3.36
C PHE A 294 2.14 6.04 2.39
N CYS A 295 2.68 5.44 1.33
CA CYS A 295 3.39 6.18 0.30
C CYS A 295 2.52 7.20 -0.45
N THR A 296 1.19 7.04 -0.44
CA THR A 296 0.28 8.01 -1.08
C THR A 296 0.27 9.39 -0.42
N VAL A 297 0.66 9.47 0.86
CA VAL A 297 0.68 10.71 1.64
C VAL A 297 1.91 11.58 1.32
N PHE A 298 2.99 10.98 0.77
CA PHE A 298 4.18 11.74 0.40
C PHE A 298 3.94 12.56 -0.86
N GLU A 299 4.21 13.86 -0.81
CA GLU A 299 3.96 14.84 -1.89
C GLU A 299 4.57 14.41 -3.24
N LEU A 300 5.77 13.82 -3.23
CA LEU A 300 6.47 13.40 -4.45
C LEU A 300 6.03 12.03 -4.98
N LEU A 301 5.55 11.15 -4.10
CA LEU A 301 5.31 9.74 -4.42
C LEU A 301 3.82 9.46 -4.67
N GLY A 302 2.93 10.18 -3.98
CA GLY A 302 1.48 10.04 -4.12
C GLY A 302 0.97 10.24 -5.55
N PRO A 303 1.27 11.37 -6.22
CA PRO A 303 0.84 11.57 -7.61
C PRO A 303 1.35 10.50 -8.57
N LYS A 304 2.60 10.04 -8.37
CA LYS A 304 3.20 8.97 -9.18
C LYS A 304 2.48 7.63 -8.98
N LEU A 305 2.15 7.27 -7.73
CA LEU A 305 1.41 6.04 -7.42
C LEU A 305 -0.01 6.07 -8.00
N VAL A 306 -0.70 7.22 -7.91
CA VAL A 306 -2.03 7.38 -8.51
C VAL A 306 -1.96 7.26 -10.04
N MET A 307 -0.91 7.82 -10.67
CA MET A 307 -0.67 7.66 -12.10
C MET A 307 -0.43 6.20 -12.47
N ILE A 308 0.44 5.48 -11.74
CA ILE A 308 0.68 4.04 -11.96
C ILE A 308 -0.62 3.25 -11.82
N TYR A 309 -1.38 3.46 -10.75
CA TYR A 309 -2.66 2.78 -10.55
C TYR A 309 -3.64 3.01 -11.71
N LYS A 310 -3.75 4.25 -12.18
CA LYS A 310 -4.62 4.60 -13.31
C LYS A 310 -4.16 3.93 -14.60
N MET A 311 -2.86 3.97 -14.89
CA MET A 311 -2.25 3.34 -16.07
C MET A 311 -2.42 1.81 -16.05
N MET A 312 -2.25 1.19 -14.87
CA MET A 312 -2.45 -0.24 -14.65
C MET A 312 -3.89 -0.68 -14.93
N ARG A 313 -4.88 0.09 -14.46
CA ARG A 313 -6.28 -0.24 -14.63
C ARG A 313 -6.79 0.05 -16.05
N ASP A 314 -6.45 1.21 -16.59
CA ASP A 314 -7.09 1.73 -17.81
C ASP A 314 -6.50 1.10 -19.08
N THR A 315 -5.25 0.59 -19.07
CA THR A 315 -4.58 0.16 -20.31
C THR A 315 -3.73 -1.11 -20.17
N PHE A 316 -3.02 -1.28 -19.05
CA PHE A 316 -2.12 -2.43 -18.87
C PHE A 316 -2.86 -3.78 -18.93
N LEU A 317 -4.05 -3.90 -18.33
CA LEU A 317 -4.81 -5.15 -18.36
C LEU A 317 -5.18 -5.58 -19.79
N ILE A 318 -5.65 -4.65 -20.62
CA ILE A 318 -5.98 -4.92 -22.03
C ILE A 318 -4.72 -5.38 -22.79
N PHE A 319 -3.59 -4.72 -22.54
CA PHE A 319 -2.32 -5.07 -23.14
C PHE A 319 -1.82 -6.46 -22.73
N VAL A 320 -1.92 -6.83 -21.45
CA VAL A 320 -1.56 -8.17 -20.96
C VAL A 320 -2.42 -9.23 -21.62
N CYS A 321 -3.72 -9.00 -21.82
CA CYS A 321 -4.58 -9.91 -22.57
C CYS A 321 -4.09 -10.11 -24.02
N PHE A 322 -3.68 -9.04 -24.71
CA PHE A 322 -3.08 -9.16 -26.04
C PHE A 322 -1.79 -10.00 -26.03
N ILE A 323 -0.85 -9.71 -25.13
CA ILE A 323 0.37 -10.52 -24.98
C ILE A 323 0.03 -11.99 -24.72
N LEU A 324 -0.91 -12.28 -23.82
CA LEU A 324 -1.29 -13.65 -23.47
C LEU A 324 -1.80 -14.43 -24.68
N VAL A 325 -2.60 -13.80 -25.57
CA VAL A 325 -3.08 -14.46 -26.80
C VAL A 325 -1.93 -14.86 -27.71
N PHE A 326 -0.98 -13.95 -27.98
CA PHE A 326 0.19 -14.26 -28.80
C PHE A 326 1.11 -15.29 -28.13
N LEU A 327 1.24 -15.22 -26.81
CA LEU A 327 2.01 -16.15 -26.00
C LEU A 327 1.43 -17.56 -26.10
N PHE A 328 0.12 -17.72 -25.90
CA PHE A 328 -0.53 -19.03 -26.04
C PHE A 328 -0.39 -19.60 -27.45
N ALA A 329 -0.58 -18.78 -28.49
CA ALA A 329 -0.44 -19.22 -29.88
C ALA A 329 0.98 -19.74 -30.15
N PHE A 330 2.00 -18.99 -29.75
CA PHE A 330 3.40 -19.38 -29.90
C PHE A 330 3.75 -20.64 -29.09
N SER A 331 3.36 -20.68 -27.81
CA SER A 331 3.66 -21.79 -26.90
C SER A 331 3.03 -23.10 -27.39
N ILE A 332 1.76 -23.08 -27.80
CA ILE A 332 1.06 -24.27 -28.28
C ILE A 332 1.66 -24.76 -29.60
N ALA A 333 1.88 -23.86 -30.57
CA ALA A 333 2.44 -24.22 -31.87
C ALA A 333 3.82 -24.86 -31.75
N SER A 334 4.68 -24.30 -30.90
CA SER A 334 6.05 -24.81 -30.75
C SER A 334 6.10 -26.09 -29.92
N TRP A 335 5.29 -26.21 -28.87
CA TRP A 335 5.20 -27.44 -28.09
C TRP A 335 4.67 -28.60 -28.93
N SER A 336 3.74 -28.34 -29.85
CA SER A 336 3.25 -29.35 -30.79
C SER A 336 4.33 -29.85 -31.75
N LEU A 337 5.29 -29.00 -32.13
CA LEU A 337 6.39 -29.40 -33.02
C LEU A 337 7.52 -30.10 -32.27
N LEU A 338 7.80 -29.69 -31.03
CA LEU A 338 8.85 -30.29 -30.19
C LEU A 338 8.43 -31.64 -29.60
N ASN A 339 7.14 -31.84 -29.34
CA ASN A 339 6.60 -33.06 -28.70
C ASN A 339 5.62 -33.79 -29.64
N THR A 340 6.11 -34.24 -30.78
CA THR A 340 5.35 -35.06 -31.74
C THR A 340 4.97 -36.46 -31.21
N ASN A 341 5.67 -36.95 -30.18
CA ASN A 341 5.58 -38.35 -29.72
C ASN A 341 4.68 -38.62 -28.50
N ASN A 342 3.91 -37.66 -28.00
CA ASN A 342 3.00 -37.90 -26.86
C ASN A 342 1.66 -38.54 -27.29
N GLN A 343 1.78 -39.63 -28.05
CA GLN A 343 0.79 -40.63 -28.50
C GLN A 343 0.22 -40.46 -29.93
N ILE A 344 0.96 -40.94 -30.93
CA ILE A 344 0.35 -41.66 -32.07
C ILE A 344 1.23 -42.88 -32.40
N THR A 345 1.02 -43.98 -31.66
CA THR A 345 1.55 -45.29 -32.05
C THR A 345 0.73 -45.79 -33.24
N TRP A 346 1.25 -45.69 -34.47
CA TRP A 346 0.71 -46.53 -35.54
C TRP A 346 1.25 -47.94 -35.31
N LEU A 347 0.35 -48.90 -35.10
CA LEU A 347 0.69 -50.32 -35.01
C LEU A 347 1.46 -50.75 -36.27
N TYR A 348 2.76 -51.02 -36.14
CA TYR A 348 3.51 -51.80 -37.13
C TYR A 348 3.75 -53.20 -36.58
N THR A 349 3.31 -54.21 -37.33
CA THR A 349 3.54 -55.62 -37.03
C THR A 349 4.91 -56.05 -37.51
N VAL A 350 5.75 -56.57 -36.61
CA VAL A 350 6.96 -57.31 -36.97
C VAL A 350 6.76 -58.75 -36.50
N ASN A 351 6.81 -59.70 -37.44
CA ASN A 351 6.75 -61.15 -37.17
C ASN A 351 5.51 -61.66 -36.40
N GLY A 352 4.33 -61.08 -36.65
CA GLY A 352 3.06 -61.65 -36.17
C GLY A 352 2.80 -61.55 -34.66
N SER A 353 3.61 -60.81 -33.91
CA SER A 353 3.37 -60.51 -32.50
C SER A 353 3.25 -58.99 -32.26
N PHE A 354 2.19 -58.59 -31.55
CA PHE A 354 1.99 -57.23 -31.08
C PHE A 354 2.92 -56.99 -29.88
N ILE A 355 3.86 -56.06 -29.99
CA ILE A 355 4.71 -55.64 -28.87
C ILE A 355 4.36 -54.19 -28.55
N ASP A 356 3.59 -54.00 -27.49
CA ASP A 356 3.31 -52.69 -26.92
C ASP A 356 4.54 -52.22 -26.13
N ALA A 357 5.37 -51.38 -26.74
CA ALA A 357 6.37 -50.60 -26.01
C ALA A 357 5.68 -49.37 -25.41
N THR A 358 4.89 -49.58 -24.37
CA THR A 358 4.29 -48.50 -23.59
C THR A 358 5.37 -47.90 -22.66
N VAL A 359 5.95 -46.77 -23.06
CA VAL A 359 6.36 -45.76 -22.06
C VAL A 359 5.08 -45.01 -21.71
N SER A 360 4.33 -45.59 -20.78
CA SER A 360 3.18 -44.92 -20.19
C SER A 360 3.68 -43.71 -19.42
N SER A 361 3.30 -42.51 -19.87
CA SER A 361 2.94 -41.44 -18.94
C SER A 361 2.00 -42.08 -17.92
N GLU A 362 2.45 -42.28 -16.69
CA GLU A 362 1.75 -43.04 -15.63
C GLU A 362 0.34 -42.50 -15.32
N ASP A 363 -0.02 -41.33 -15.80
CA ASP A 363 -1.39 -40.83 -15.75
C ASP A 363 -1.89 -40.56 -17.17
N GLY A 364 -2.84 -41.36 -17.65
CA GLY A 364 -3.58 -41.19 -18.91
C GLY A 364 -4.48 -39.93 -18.97
N LYS A 365 -4.00 -38.81 -18.41
CA LYS A 365 -4.67 -37.51 -18.42
C LYS A 365 -4.05 -36.64 -19.52
N TRP A 366 -4.81 -36.47 -20.60
CA TRP A 366 -4.54 -35.56 -21.73
C TRP A 366 -4.33 -34.10 -21.28
N TRP A 367 -4.87 -33.74 -20.12
CA TRP A 367 -4.70 -32.44 -19.46
C TRP A 367 -3.88 -32.61 -18.19
N ASN A 368 -2.63 -32.18 -18.23
CA ASN A 368 -1.77 -32.09 -17.08
C ASN A 368 -1.46 -30.62 -16.77
N TRP A 369 -1.61 -30.18 -15.51
CA TRP A 369 -1.20 -28.84 -15.08
C TRP A 369 0.28 -28.57 -15.41
N HIS A 370 1.11 -29.62 -15.37
CA HIS A 370 2.50 -29.54 -15.79
C HIS A 370 2.66 -29.12 -17.25
N LEU A 371 1.80 -29.59 -18.16
CA LEU A 371 1.82 -29.20 -19.57
C LEU A 371 1.49 -27.71 -19.72
N LEU A 372 0.42 -27.22 -19.08
CA LEU A 372 0.06 -25.80 -19.13
C LEU A 372 1.16 -24.89 -18.53
N ARG A 373 1.75 -25.31 -17.41
CA ARG A 373 2.89 -24.60 -16.79
C ARG A 373 4.06 -24.52 -17.77
N ASP A 374 4.44 -25.63 -18.38
CA ASP A 374 5.63 -25.69 -19.24
C ASP A 374 5.41 -24.89 -20.53
N LEU A 375 4.19 -24.93 -21.10
CA LEU A 375 3.77 -24.06 -22.20
C LEU A 375 3.92 -22.57 -21.87
N LEU A 376 3.35 -22.14 -20.75
CA LEU A 376 3.40 -20.73 -20.33
C LEU A 376 4.82 -20.29 -20.02
N ASN A 377 5.57 -21.11 -19.28
CA ASN A 377 6.93 -20.82 -18.88
C ASN A 377 7.82 -20.55 -20.11
N TRP A 378 7.73 -21.40 -21.12
CA TRP A 378 8.56 -21.31 -22.32
C TRP A 378 8.27 -20.05 -23.17
N GLY A 379 7.02 -19.57 -23.19
CA GLY A 379 6.64 -18.31 -23.83
C GLY A 379 7.00 -17.06 -23.01
N ILE A 380 6.71 -17.06 -21.71
CA ILE A 380 6.88 -15.89 -20.82
C ILE A 380 8.35 -15.48 -20.73
N TRP A 381 9.27 -16.42 -20.54
CA TRP A 381 10.69 -16.11 -20.41
C TRP A 381 11.27 -15.45 -21.68
N LYS A 382 10.75 -15.80 -22.86
CA LYS A 382 11.15 -15.20 -24.14
C LYS A 382 10.70 -13.74 -24.26
N VAL A 383 9.54 -13.36 -23.71
CA VAL A 383 9.10 -11.96 -23.62
C VAL A 383 10.09 -11.13 -22.78
N PHE A 384 10.68 -11.73 -21.74
CA PHE A 384 11.69 -11.06 -20.91
C PHE A 384 13.14 -11.20 -21.44
N GLY A 385 13.31 -11.65 -22.68
CA GLY A 385 14.61 -11.70 -23.35
C GLY A 385 15.44 -12.97 -23.06
N GLN A 386 14.91 -13.94 -22.33
CA GLN A 386 15.57 -15.23 -22.18
C GLN A 386 15.28 -16.09 -23.41
N VAL A 387 16.18 -16.00 -24.39
CA VAL A 387 16.19 -16.87 -25.57
C VAL A 387 16.95 -18.13 -25.21
N ALA A 388 16.33 -19.01 -24.41
CA ALA A 388 16.88 -20.35 -24.20
C ALA A 388 16.89 -21.11 -25.54
N GLU A 389 18.02 -21.71 -25.87
CA GLU A 389 18.16 -22.65 -26.98
C GLU A 389 17.13 -23.78 -26.77
N PRO A 390 16.38 -24.18 -27.81
CA PRO A 390 15.38 -25.24 -27.67
C PRO A 390 16.01 -26.63 -27.47
N TYR A 391 17.35 -26.72 -27.48
CA TYR A 391 18.11 -27.96 -27.50
C TYR A 391 18.79 -28.20 -26.14
N LYS A 392 18.67 -29.43 -25.62
CA LYS A 392 19.51 -29.87 -24.51
C LYS A 392 20.85 -30.33 -25.07
N ASN A 393 21.94 -29.76 -24.58
CA ASN A 393 23.31 -29.96 -25.08
C ASN A 393 23.91 -31.35 -24.83
N ASN A 394 23.14 -32.31 -24.31
CA ASN A 394 23.66 -33.62 -23.92
C ASN A 394 23.12 -34.71 -24.86
N ALA A 395 24.02 -35.30 -25.63
CA ALA A 395 23.80 -36.41 -26.58
C ALA A 395 23.38 -37.75 -25.93
N THR A 396 22.79 -37.72 -24.73
CA THR A 396 22.35 -38.91 -23.98
C THR A 396 20.83 -38.98 -23.78
N ASP A 397 20.08 -37.92 -24.12
CA ASP A 397 18.62 -37.95 -24.09
C ASP A 397 18.11 -38.36 -25.48
N MET A 398 17.64 -39.61 -25.63
CA MET A 398 17.06 -40.13 -26.88
C MET A 398 15.76 -39.44 -27.33
N ASP A 399 15.27 -38.46 -26.56
CA ASP A 399 14.06 -37.68 -26.82
C ASP A 399 14.33 -36.21 -27.19
N ALA A 400 15.59 -35.83 -27.45
CA ALA A 400 15.94 -34.48 -27.87
C ALA A 400 15.84 -34.32 -29.40
N VAL A 401 14.92 -33.46 -29.86
CA VAL A 401 14.87 -33.01 -31.26
C VAL A 401 16.21 -32.37 -31.60
N SER A 402 16.96 -32.98 -32.53
CA SER A 402 18.26 -32.51 -32.99
C SER A 402 18.14 -31.16 -33.72
N GLU A 403 19.14 -30.30 -33.58
CA GLU A 403 19.26 -29.00 -34.27
C GLU A 403 19.09 -29.10 -35.80
N ASN A 404 19.29 -30.30 -36.37
CA ASN A 404 19.16 -30.59 -37.80
C ASN A 404 17.78 -31.11 -38.24
N ASP A 405 16.77 -31.09 -37.36
CA ASP A 405 15.40 -31.50 -37.72
C ASP A 405 14.56 -30.31 -38.24
N VAL A 406 13.68 -30.59 -39.20
CA VAL A 406 12.77 -29.60 -39.81
C VAL A 406 11.92 -28.94 -38.73
N TYR A 407 11.47 -29.71 -37.74
CA TYR A 407 10.69 -29.21 -36.61
C TYR A 407 11.46 -28.20 -35.76
N GLY A 408 12.73 -28.46 -35.44
CA GLY A 408 13.58 -27.54 -34.68
C GLY A 408 13.80 -26.21 -35.42
N THR A 409 13.97 -26.26 -36.74
CA THR A 409 14.08 -25.06 -37.58
C THR A 409 12.82 -24.19 -37.54
N PHE A 410 11.62 -24.79 -37.63
CA PHE A 410 10.36 -24.05 -37.53
C PHE A 410 10.12 -23.47 -36.14
N VAL A 411 10.50 -24.18 -35.09
CA VAL A 411 10.42 -23.69 -33.70
C VAL A 411 11.31 -22.46 -33.51
N PHE A 412 12.52 -22.47 -34.04
CA PHE A 412 13.41 -21.31 -34.02
C PHE A 412 12.82 -20.12 -34.81
N LEU A 413 12.22 -20.40 -35.97
CA LEU A 413 11.55 -19.38 -36.78
C LEU A 413 10.35 -18.75 -36.04
N PHE A 414 9.49 -19.56 -35.42
CA PHE A 414 8.40 -19.08 -34.58
C PHE A 414 8.89 -18.26 -33.40
N ALA A 415 9.97 -18.68 -32.74
CA ALA A 415 10.55 -17.94 -31.62
C ALA A 415 11.09 -16.58 -32.08
N THR A 416 11.74 -16.53 -33.25
CA THR A 416 12.24 -15.28 -33.83
C THR A 416 11.10 -14.31 -34.13
N VAL A 417 10.05 -14.78 -34.81
CA VAL A 417 8.86 -13.97 -35.11
C VAL A 417 8.17 -13.50 -33.83
N PHE A 418 8.01 -14.39 -32.84
CA PHE A 418 7.39 -14.07 -31.56
C PHE A 418 8.18 -13.02 -30.77
N VAL A 419 9.51 -13.12 -30.73
CA VAL A 419 10.37 -12.14 -30.05
C VAL A 419 10.29 -10.78 -30.74
N VAL A 420 10.27 -10.73 -32.08
CA VAL A 420 10.09 -9.47 -32.81
C VAL A 420 8.71 -8.87 -32.51
N LEU A 421 7.63 -9.65 -32.59
CA LEU A 421 6.28 -9.16 -32.30
C LEU A 421 6.12 -8.70 -30.84
N SER A 422 6.61 -9.47 -29.87
CA SER A 422 6.46 -9.14 -28.46
C SER A 422 7.37 -7.97 -28.04
N ASN A 423 8.66 -8.01 -28.36
CA ASN A 423 9.63 -7.03 -27.86
C ASN A 423 9.71 -5.76 -28.71
N VAL A 424 9.53 -5.86 -30.04
CA VAL A 424 9.64 -4.68 -30.93
C VAL A 424 8.29 -4.02 -31.17
N LEU A 425 7.20 -4.80 -31.26
CA LEU A 425 5.88 -4.22 -31.52
C LEU A 425 5.09 -4.01 -30.23
N LEU A 426 4.76 -5.07 -29.50
CA LEU A 426 3.86 -4.98 -28.35
C LEU A 426 4.47 -4.15 -27.21
N LEU A 427 5.70 -4.44 -26.79
CA LEU A 427 6.34 -3.72 -25.69
C LEU A 427 6.53 -2.23 -26.01
N ASN A 428 6.87 -1.89 -27.26
CA ASN A 428 6.97 -0.50 -27.69
C ASN A 428 5.60 0.20 -27.74
N ILE A 429 4.52 -0.50 -28.10
CA ILE A 429 3.15 0.03 -27.99
C ILE A 429 2.82 0.29 -26.51
N LEU A 430 3.19 -0.61 -25.59
CA LEU A 430 3.00 -0.38 -24.15
C LEU A 430 3.74 0.86 -23.67
N ILE A 431 5.00 1.03 -24.07
CA ILE A 431 5.78 2.24 -23.75
C ILE A 431 5.08 3.48 -24.33
N ALA A 432 4.60 3.42 -25.57
CA ALA A 432 3.89 4.53 -26.21
C ALA A 432 2.57 4.88 -25.53
N MET A 433 1.88 3.91 -24.92
CA MET A 433 0.65 4.16 -24.16
C MET A 433 0.91 4.78 -22.77
N PHE A 434 2.09 4.55 -22.20
CA PHE A 434 2.49 5.15 -20.92
C PHE A 434 3.18 6.52 -21.06
N LYS A 435 3.58 6.90 -22.27
CA LYS A 435 4.13 8.22 -22.59
C LYS A 435 3.01 9.22 -22.86
#